data_AF-A0A9D5WK30-F1
#
_entry.id   AF-A0A9D5WK30-F1
#
_cell.length_a   1.000
_cell.length_b   1.000
_cell.length_c   1.000
_cell.angle_alpha   90.00
_cell.angle_beta   90.00
_cell.angle_gamma   90.00
#
_symmetry.space_group_name_H-M   'P 1'
#
loop_
_entity.id
_entity.type
_entity.pdbx_description
1 polymer ?
#
loop_
_entity_poly.entity_id
_entity_poly.type
_entity_poly.pdbx_seq_one_letter_code
_entity_poly.pdbx_strand_id
1 'polypeptide(L)'
;RALGDELAQLSRDEQTQLIEYLARMFREFYLYNLQQPELNYLTSREQGIAQYLRRVVTGQNVRVVQEELDLAQRHLAQNVNARMVFFDLLLRLTSALAASYRQHGIR
;
A
#
# COMPACT_ATOMS: atom_id res chain seq x y z
N ARG A 1 7.69 12.66 -14.02
CA ARG A 1 7.84 11.27 -14.55
C ARG A 1 6.71 10.44 -13.96
N ALA A 2 6.29 9.35 -14.59
CA ALA A 2 5.29 8.48 -13.97
C ALA A 2 5.95 7.76 -12.78
N LEU A 3 5.30 7.73 -11.62
CA LEU A 3 5.83 7.11 -10.40
C LEU A 3 6.34 5.68 -10.64
N GLY A 4 5.61 4.89 -11.43
CA GLY A 4 6.02 3.53 -11.79
C GLY A 4 7.35 3.45 -12.55
N ASP A 5 7.73 4.47 -13.32
CA ASP A 5 9.04 4.52 -13.99
C ASP A 5 10.18 4.76 -13.00
N GLU A 6 9.92 5.59 -11.97
CA GLU A 6 10.89 5.87 -10.91
C GLU A 6 11.09 4.63 -10.03
N LEU A 7 10.00 3.94 -9.67
CA LEU A 7 10.06 2.69 -8.92
C LEU A 7 10.77 1.57 -9.70
N ALA A 8 10.63 1.54 -11.02
CA ALA A 8 11.32 0.56 -11.86
C ALA A 8 12.83 0.80 -11.98
N GLN A 9 13.34 1.99 -11.62
CA GLN A 9 14.77 2.29 -11.61
C GLN A 9 15.48 1.79 -10.36
N LEU A 10 14.73 1.47 -9.29
CA LEU A 10 15.26 0.84 -8.09
C LEU A 10 15.83 -0.55 -8.40
N SER A 11 16.80 -0.98 -7.62
CA SER A 11 17.28 -2.37 -7.64
C SER A 11 16.18 -3.34 -7.22
N ARG A 12 16.30 -4.63 -7.59
CA ARG A 12 15.29 -5.64 -7.26
C ARG A 12 15.08 -5.78 -5.75
N ASP A 13 16.14 -5.67 -4.97
CA ASP A 13 16.08 -5.75 -3.51
C ASP A 13 15.32 -4.55 -2.95
N GLU A 14 15.62 -3.34 -3.42
CA GLU A 14 14.89 -2.11 -3.04
C GLU A 14 13.41 -2.18 -3.42
N GLN A 15 13.08 -2.72 -4.60
CA GLN A 15 11.68 -2.91 -5.02
C GLN A 15 10.93 -3.89 -4.10
N THR A 16 11.59 -4.98 -3.72
CA THR A 16 11.02 -6.00 -2.82
C THR A 16 10.80 -5.41 -1.42
N GLN A 17 11.82 -4.73 -0.87
CA GLN A 17 11.74 -4.04 0.41
C GLN A 17 10.64 -2.97 0.43
N LEU A 18 10.45 -2.26 -0.68
CA LEU A 18 9.36 -1.28 -0.81
C LEU A 18 7.99 -1.95 -0.71
N ILE A 19 7.75 -3.07 -1.42
CA ILE A 19 6.47 -3.78 -1.36
C ILE A 19 6.21 -4.31 0.05
N GLU A 20 7.23 -4.89 0.70
CA GLU A 20 7.14 -5.35 2.09
C GLU A 20 6.82 -4.21 3.06
N TYR A 21 7.48 -3.06 2.88
CA TYR A 21 7.18 -1.86 3.65
C TYR A 21 5.73 -1.42 3.45
N LEU A 22 5.24 -1.37 2.21
CA LEU A 22 3.85 -1.01 1.92
C LEU A 22 2.85 -1.99 2.56
N ALA A 23 3.11 -3.30 2.49
CA ALA A 23 2.26 -4.33 3.09
C ALA A 23 2.18 -4.16 4.63
N ARG A 24 3.33 -3.92 5.27
CA ARG A 24 3.39 -3.58 6.70
C ARG A 24 2.57 -2.32 7.00
N MET A 25 2.76 -1.26 6.22
CA MET A 25 2.06 0.01 6.43
C MET A 25 0.54 -0.10 6.34
N PHE A 26 0.00 -0.82 5.35
CA PHE A 26 -1.45 -1.03 5.25
C PHE A 26 -2.00 -1.85 6.42
N ARG A 27 -1.25 -2.84 6.92
CA ARG A 27 -1.60 -3.55 8.16
C ARG A 27 -1.64 -2.59 9.34
N GLU A 28 -0.62 -1.75 9.50
CA GLU A 28 -0.57 -0.79 10.60
C GLU A 28 -1.71 0.25 10.52
N PHE A 29 -2.05 0.74 9.33
CA PHE A 29 -3.19 1.66 9.18
C PHE A 29 -4.51 1.03 9.58
N TYR A 30 -4.70 -0.26 9.26
CA TYR A 30 -5.87 -1.00 9.69
C TYR A 30 -5.91 -1.19 11.21
N LEU A 31 -4.80 -1.57 11.84
CA LEU A 31 -4.74 -1.68 13.30
C LEU A 31 -4.94 -0.35 14.02
N TYR A 32 -4.43 0.74 13.43
CA TYR A 32 -4.67 2.09 13.93
C TYR A 32 -6.16 2.43 13.92
N ASN A 33 -6.90 2.02 12.88
CA ASN A 33 -8.35 2.18 12.82
C ASN A 33 -9.06 1.38 13.95
N LEU A 34 -8.62 0.15 14.20
CA LEU A 34 -9.14 -0.72 15.28
C LEU A 34 -8.81 -0.25 16.71
N GLN A 35 -8.06 0.85 16.86
CA GLN A 35 -7.65 1.40 18.16
C GLN A 35 -6.92 0.39 19.04
N GLN A 36 -6.02 -0.41 18.44
CA GLN A 36 -5.17 -1.38 19.12
C GLN A 36 -3.72 -0.86 19.19
N PRO A 37 -3.40 0.13 20.05
CA PRO A 37 -2.09 0.78 20.08
C PRO A 37 -0.94 -0.18 20.47
N GLU A 38 -1.23 -1.20 21.28
CA GLU A 38 -0.23 -2.19 21.71
C GLU A 38 0.28 -3.08 20.56
N LEU A 39 -0.50 -3.19 19.48
CA LEU A 39 -0.18 -4.00 18.31
C LEU A 39 0.27 -3.16 17.10
N ASN A 40 0.31 -1.84 17.27
CA ASN A 40 0.57 -0.87 16.21
C ASN A 40 2.01 -0.34 16.30
N TYR A 41 2.77 -0.55 15.24
CA TYR A 41 4.20 -0.22 15.19
C TYR A 41 4.50 1.06 14.39
N LEU A 42 3.55 1.99 14.31
CA LEU A 42 3.74 3.26 13.61
C LEU A 42 4.64 4.20 14.41
N THR A 43 5.61 4.80 13.72
CA THR A 43 6.38 5.92 14.26
C THR A 43 5.50 7.18 14.37
N SER A 44 5.92 8.16 15.18
CA SER A 44 5.18 9.43 15.34
C SER A 44 4.95 10.17 14.01
N ARG A 45 5.88 10.03 13.05
CA ARG A 45 5.74 10.58 11.69
C ARG A 45 4.64 9.87 10.91
N GLU A 46 4.59 8.54 10.99
CA GLU A 46 3.62 7.72 10.25
C GLU A 46 2.22 7.80 10.85
N GLN A 47 2.09 8.11 12.15
CA GLN A 47 0.79 8.33 12.81
C GLN A 47 -0.03 9.46 12.16
N GLY A 48 0.62 10.53 11.68
CA GLY A 48 -0.08 11.60 10.96
C GLY A 48 -0.73 11.11 9.66
N ILE A 49 -0.03 10.22 8.93
CA ILE A 49 -0.56 9.58 7.71
C ILE A 49 -1.70 8.62 8.08
N ALA A 50 -1.52 7.83 9.14
CA ALA A 50 -2.55 6.91 9.62
C ALA A 50 -3.84 7.63 10.05
N GLN A 51 -3.72 8.81 10.67
CA GLN A 51 -4.86 9.62 11.04
C GLN A 51 -5.64 10.11 9.81
N TYR A 52 -4.94 10.55 8.76
CA TYR A 52 -5.54 10.96 7.49
C TYR A 52 -6.21 9.78 6.77
N LEU A 53 -5.53 8.63 6.72
CA LEU A 53 -6.00 7.42 6.04
C LEU A 53 -6.98 6.58 6.87
N ARG A 54 -7.25 6.95 8.13
CA ARG A 54 -8.07 6.15 9.06
C ARG A 54 -9.42 5.77 8.45
N ARG A 55 -10.08 6.69 7.77
CA ARG A 55 -11.40 6.45 7.15
C ARG A 55 -11.32 5.79 5.76
N VAL A 56 -10.13 5.79 5.16
CA VAL A 56 -9.89 5.25 3.83
C VAL A 56 -9.54 3.77 3.91
N VAL A 57 -8.65 3.38 4.81
CA VAL A 57 -8.25 1.97 5.00
C VAL A 57 -9.24 1.29 5.95
N THR A 58 -9.95 0.30 5.43
CA THR A 58 -11.03 -0.41 6.14
C THR A 58 -10.85 -1.93 6.00
N GLY A 59 -11.58 -2.70 6.81
CA GLY A 59 -11.56 -4.17 6.69
C GLY A 59 -12.02 -4.69 5.32
N GLN A 60 -12.82 -3.91 4.58
CA GLN A 60 -13.32 -4.30 3.26
C GLN A 60 -12.24 -4.21 2.18
N ASN A 61 -11.40 -3.17 2.22
CA ASN A 61 -10.40 -2.92 1.17
C ASN A 61 -8.97 -3.34 1.56
N VAL A 62 -8.64 -3.42 2.86
CA VAL A 62 -7.29 -3.78 3.30
C VAL A 62 -6.88 -5.16 2.82
N ARG A 63 -7.82 -6.12 2.82
CA ARG A 63 -7.57 -7.47 2.30
C ARG A 63 -7.24 -7.45 0.80
N VAL A 64 -7.99 -6.68 0.02
CA VAL A 64 -7.73 -6.51 -1.42
C VAL A 64 -6.36 -5.89 -1.64
N VAL A 65 -6.02 -4.84 -0.88
CA VAL A 65 -4.69 -4.21 -0.96
C VAL A 65 -3.57 -5.21 -0.64
N GLN A 66 -3.73 -6.02 0.40
CA GLN A 66 -2.76 -7.06 0.75
C GLN A 66 -2.59 -8.09 -0.39
N GLU A 67 -3.70 -8.58 -0.96
CA GLU A 67 -3.66 -9.54 -2.08
C GLU A 67 -2.92 -8.99 -3.31
N GLU A 68 -3.10 -7.70 -3.62
CA GLU A 68 -2.42 -7.04 -4.75
C GLU A 68 -0.92 -6.82 -4.46
N LEU A 69 -0.54 -6.51 -3.23
CA LEU A 69 0.86 -6.40 -2.81
C LEU A 69 1.56 -7.78 -2.87
N ASP A 70 0.90 -8.84 -2.40
CA ASP A 70 1.41 -10.21 -2.46
C ASP A 70 1.57 -10.69 -3.93
N LEU A 71 0.65 -10.30 -4.81
CA LEU A 71 0.76 -10.58 -6.24
C LEU A 71 1.96 -9.84 -6.85
N ALA A 72 2.11 -8.56 -6.55
CA ALA A 72 3.24 -7.77 -7.03
C ALA A 72 4.57 -8.35 -6.56
N GLN A 73 4.69 -8.74 -5.28
CA GLN A 73 5.89 -9.38 -4.74
C GLN A 73 6.24 -10.67 -5.50
N ARG A 74 5.24 -11.53 -5.75
CA ARG A 74 5.43 -12.76 -6.56
C ARG A 74 5.89 -12.45 -7.98
N HIS A 75 5.30 -11.45 -8.63
CA HIS A 75 5.73 -11.03 -9.97
C HIS A 75 7.17 -10.51 -9.99
N LEU A 76 7.59 -9.71 -9.01
CA LEU A 76 8.98 -9.27 -8.90
C LEU A 76 9.94 -10.45 -8.71
N ALA A 77 9.59 -11.41 -7.84
CA ALA A 77 10.37 -12.62 -7.59
C ALA A 77 10.49 -13.53 -8.83
N GLN A 78 9.46 -13.52 -9.69
CA GLN A 78 9.45 -14.21 -10.98
C GLN A 78 10.16 -13.43 -12.10
N ASN A 79 10.87 -12.35 -11.77
CA ASN A 79 11.60 -11.50 -12.72
C ASN A 79 10.72 -10.85 -13.79
N VAL A 80 9.45 -10.60 -13.49
CA VAL A 80 8.58 -9.81 -14.37
C VAL A 80 9.11 -8.37 -14.47
N ASN A 81 8.79 -7.71 -15.57
CA ASN A 81 9.17 -6.31 -15.82
C ASN A 81 8.61 -5.39 -14.72
N ALA A 82 9.50 -4.76 -13.94
CA ALA A 82 9.13 -3.97 -12.78
C ALA A 82 8.20 -2.79 -13.12
N ARG A 83 8.41 -2.12 -14.27
CA ARG A 83 7.55 -1.02 -14.72
C ARG A 83 6.11 -1.50 -14.89
N MET A 84 5.91 -2.67 -15.50
CA MET A 84 4.57 -3.24 -15.67
C MET A 84 3.95 -3.63 -14.32
N VAL A 85 4.73 -4.25 -13.43
CA VAL A 85 4.26 -4.64 -12.09
C VAL A 85 3.81 -3.43 -11.28
N PHE A 86 4.63 -2.38 -11.20
CA PHE A 86 4.29 -1.17 -10.44
C PHE A 86 3.14 -0.39 -11.08
N PHE A 87 3.06 -0.36 -12.41
CA PHE A 87 1.94 0.27 -13.09
C PHE A 87 0.61 -0.43 -12.76
N ASP A 88 0.55 -1.76 -12.88
CA ASP A 88 -0.64 -2.54 -12.52
C ASP A 88 -0.98 -2.37 -11.03
N LEU A 89 0.00 -2.50 -10.14
CA LEU A 89 -0.18 -2.31 -8.70
C LEU A 89 -0.79 -0.94 -8.37
N LEU A 90 -0.27 0.15 -8.95
CA LEU A 90 -0.80 1.49 -8.70
C LEU A 90 -2.27 1.63 -9.16
N LEU A 91 -2.65 1.03 -10.29
CA LEU A 91 -4.04 1.02 -10.76
C LEU A 91 -4.95 0.23 -9.81
N ARG A 92 -4.49 -0.94 -9.36
CA ARG A 92 -5.22 -1.82 -8.44
C ARG A 92 -5.45 -1.15 -7.09
N LEU A 93 -4.41 -0.56 -6.50
CA LEU A 93 -4.51 0.18 -5.24
C LEU A 93 -5.43 1.40 -5.37
N THR A 94 -5.31 2.16 -6.46
CA THR A 94 -6.19 3.29 -6.72
C THR A 94 -7.65 2.84 -6.78
N SER A 95 -7.94 1.76 -7.51
CA SER A 95 -9.29 1.20 -7.60
C SER A 95 -9.82 0.73 -6.24
N ALA A 96 -9.00 -0.01 -5.47
CA ALA A 96 -9.38 -0.55 -4.17
C ALA A 96 -9.70 0.55 -3.14
N LEU A 97 -9.00 1.68 -3.20
CA LEU A 97 -9.17 2.77 -2.25
C LEU A 97 -10.17 3.84 -2.72
N ALA A 98 -10.38 4.00 -4.03
CA ALA A 98 -11.19 5.07 -4.60
C ALA A 98 -12.63 5.13 -4.05
N ALA A 99 -13.24 3.97 -3.78
CA ALA A 99 -14.58 3.93 -3.19
C ALA A 99 -14.61 4.62 -1.82
N SER A 100 -13.64 4.33 -0.96
CA SER A 100 -13.53 4.90 0.39
C SER A 100 -13.14 6.38 0.35
N TYR A 101 -12.27 6.79 -0.58
CA TYR A 101 -11.96 8.21 -0.80
C TYR A 101 -13.22 9.01 -1.19
N ARG A 102 -14.01 8.49 -2.15
CA ARG A 102 -15.26 9.15 -2.58
C ARG A 102 -16.30 9.24 -1.47
N GLN A 103 -16.46 8.19 -0.67
CA GLN A 103 -17.40 8.15 0.45
C GLN A 103 -17.08 9.21 1.52
N HIS A 104 -15.81 9.58 1.68
CA HIS A 104 -15.37 10.52 2.71
C HIS A 104 -15.03 11.92 2.19
N GLY A 105 -15.29 12.20 0.90
CA GLY A 105 -15.08 13.51 0.31
C GLY A 105 -13.61 13.95 0.27
N ILE A 106 -12.68 12.99 0.40
CA ILE A 106 -11.24 13.25 0.36
C ILE A 106 -10.84 13.27 -1.13
N ARG A 107 -10.37 14.43 -1.60
CA ARG A 107 -9.89 14.66 -2.96
C ARG A 107 -8.38 14.55 -3.04
#